data_AF-A0A7X6WNJ1-F1
#
_entry.id   AF-A0A7X6WNJ1-F1
#
_cell.length_a   1.000
_cell.length_b   1.000
_cell.length_c   1.000
_cell.angle_alpha   90.00
_cell.angle_beta   90.00
_cell.angle_gamma   90.00
#
_symmetry.space_group_name_H-M   'P 1'
#
loop_
_entity.id
_entity.type
_entity.pdbx_description
1 polymer ?
#
loop_
_entity_poly.entity_id
_entity_poly.type
_entity_poly.pdbx_seq_one_letter_code
_entity_poly.pdbx_strand_id
1 'polypeptide(L)'
;MTMQIGANEGQNFVVNLQDMRAAALGITGTGKGFSETNNVTDGTTEILIEKALSFLTAEDAGNAITVLDKAISIVSYQRSKLGAFQNRLEHTIDNLSTTSENLTAAESRVRDADMALEMTEFTKNNILNQAATAMLAQANQLPQGVLQLLGG
;
A
#
# COMPACT_ATOMS: atom_id res chain seq x y z
N MET A 1 -1.28 15.03 -3.86
CA MET A 1 -0.38 14.02 -3.26
C MET A 1 -0.54 12.71 -4.02
N THR A 2 0.54 12.07 -4.45
CA THR A 2 0.52 10.76 -5.14
C THR A 2 1.04 9.71 -4.18
N MET A 3 0.23 8.71 -3.82
CA MET A 3 0.64 7.59 -2.98
C MET A 3 0.81 6.34 -3.85
N GLN A 4 1.91 5.62 -3.68
CA GLN A 4 2.10 4.32 -4.33
C GLN A 4 1.30 3.28 -3.55
N ILE A 5 0.34 2.63 -4.19
CA ILE A 5 -0.60 1.69 -3.56
C ILE A 5 -0.44 0.25 -4.06
N GLY A 6 0.66 -0.03 -4.76
CA GLY A 6 0.93 -1.36 -5.28
C GLY A 6 2.39 -1.56 -5.69
N ALA A 7 2.73 -2.84 -5.90
CA ALA A 7 4.08 -3.31 -6.13
C ALA A 7 4.62 -3.00 -7.54
N ASN A 8 3.75 -2.63 -8.49
CA ASN A 8 4.13 -2.34 -9.87
C ASN A 8 4.20 -0.84 -10.16
N GLU A 9 5.09 -0.46 -11.09
CA GLU A 9 5.23 0.91 -11.56
C GLU A 9 3.92 1.41 -12.20
N GLY A 10 3.48 2.61 -11.80
CA GLY A 10 2.21 3.20 -12.26
C GLY A 10 0.98 2.90 -11.39
N GLN A 11 1.10 2.07 -10.35
CA GLN A 11 0.03 1.86 -9.36
C GLN A 11 0.00 3.00 -8.33
N ASN A 12 -0.40 4.18 -8.80
CA ASN A 12 -0.34 5.42 -8.05
C ASN A 12 -1.77 5.91 -7.78
N PHE A 13 -2.08 6.21 -6.52
CA PHE A 13 -3.32 6.84 -6.12
C PHE A 13 -3.11 8.34 -5.91
N VAL A 14 -3.85 9.17 -6.63
CA VAL A 14 -3.71 10.63 -6.55
C VAL A 14 -4.83 11.22 -5.69
N VAL A 15 -4.47 11.82 -4.56
CA VAL A 15 -5.37 12.63 -3.74
C VAL A 15 -5.16 14.10 -4.09
N ASN A 16 -6.20 14.72 -4.64
CA ASN A 16 -6.25 16.15 -4.92
C ASN A 16 -7.17 16.83 -3.91
N LEU A 17 -6.61 17.80 -3.18
CA LEU A 17 -7.38 18.71 -2.33
C LEU A 17 -7.57 20.00 -3.10
N GLN A 18 -8.83 20.37 -3.37
CA GLN A 18 -9.16 21.70 -3.89
C GLN A 18 -8.82 22.75 -2.81
N ASP A 19 -8.58 24.00 -3.24
CA ASP A 19 -8.34 25.09 -2.29
C ASP A 19 -9.55 25.26 -1.36
N MET A 20 -9.30 25.21 -0.05
CA MET A 20 -10.31 25.31 1.01
C MET A 20 -10.18 26.61 1.83
N ARG A 21 -9.42 27.59 1.33
CA ARG A 21 -9.32 28.92 1.95
C ARG A 21 -10.64 29.68 1.81
N ALA A 22 -10.84 30.66 2.69
CA ALA A 22 -12.07 31.45 2.77
C ALA A 22 -12.45 32.11 1.43
N ALA A 23 -11.46 32.61 0.68
CA ALA A 23 -11.64 33.16 -0.66
C ALA A 23 -12.12 32.11 -1.68
N ALA A 24 -11.51 30.91 -1.68
CA ALA A 24 -11.89 29.82 -2.57
C ALA A 24 -13.29 29.25 -2.24
N LEU A 25 -13.69 29.31 -0.97
CA LEU A 25 -15.02 28.94 -0.51
C LEU A 25 -16.06 30.07 -0.68
N GLY A 26 -15.65 31.25 -1.16
CA GLY A 26 -16.52 32.42 -1.38
C GLY A 26 -16.99 33.12 -0.11
N ILE A 27 -16.42 32.76 1.05
CA ILE A 27 -16.75 33.31 2.38
C ILE A 27 -16.13 34.70 2.54
N THR A 28 -15.15 35.05 1.71
CA THR A 28 -14.61 36.40 1.58
C THR A 28 -14.77 36.90 0.15
N GLY A 29 -14.99 38.20 -0.02
CA GLY A 29 -15.23 38.75 -1.35
C GLY A 29 -15.50 40.25 -1.38
N THR A 30 -15.64 40.79 -2.58
CA THR A 30 -15.93 42.21 -2.81
C THR A 30 -17.35 42.34 -3.35
N GLY A 31 -18.29 42.85 -2.54
CA GLY A 31 -19.69 43.04 -2.96
C GLY A 31 -20.65 43.40 -1.82
N LYS A 32 -21.95 43.55 -2.14
CA LYS A 32 -23.02 43.69 -1.14
C LYS A 32 -23.11 42.38 -0.32
N GLY A 33 -23.36 42.47 0.98
CA GLY A 33 -23.30 41.33 1.90
C GLY A 33 -21.92 41.07 2.54
N PHE A 34 -20.91 41.89 2.25
CA PHE A 34 -19.58 41.84 2.88
C PHE A 34 -19.25 43.17 3.59
N SER A 35 -18.37 43.10 4.60
CA SER A 35 -17.88 44.25 5.36
C SER A 35 -17.28 45.34 4.46
N GLU A 36 -17.49 46.61 4.81
CA GLU A 36 -16.94 47.74 4.06
C GLU A 36 -15.41 47.82 4.18
N THR A 37 -14.88 47.42 5.35
CA THR A 37 -13.45 47.38 5.67
C THR A 37 -12.88 45.97 5.56
N ASN A 38 -11.61 45.86 5.18
CA ASN A 38 -10.87 44.61 5.23
C ASN A 38 -10.59 44.25 6.70
N ASN A 39 -11.27 43.21 7.17
CA ASN A 39 -11.22 42.80 8.58
C ASN A 39 -10.69 41.38 8.74
N VAL A 40 -10.43 40.68 7.63
CA VAL A 40 -9.95 39.30 7.63
C VAL A 40 -8.76 39.15 6.70
N THR A 41 -7.98 38.13 7.00
CA THR A 41 -6.74 37.78 6.34
C THR A 41 -6.97 36.62 5.36
N ASP A 42 -6.13 36.50 4.33
CA ASP A 42 -6.17 35.45 3.30
C ASP A 42 -5.69 34.06 3.77
N GLY A 43 -5.35 33.93 5.06
CA GLY A 43 -4.80 32.74 5.68
C GLY A 43 -3.33 32.44 5.33
N THR A 44 -2.62 33.34 4.64
CA THR A 44 -1.19 33.15 4.28
C THR A 44 -0.26 34.23 4.82
N THR A 45 -0.77 35.45 5.03
CA THR A 45 -0.03 36.56 5.65
C THR A 45 -0.73 37.00 6.94
N GLU A 46 -0.26 38.04 7.65
CA GLU A 46 -1.03 38.69 8.73
C GLU A 46 -1.75 39.97 8.24
N ILE A 47 -1.75 40.21 6.94
CA ILE A 47 -2.28 41.44 6.35
C ILE A 47 -3.78 41.31 6.14
N LEU A 48 -4.54 42.33 6.55
CA LEU A 48 -5.98 42.41 6.34
C LEU A 48 -6.28 42.86 4.90
N ILE A 49 -6.41 41.88 4.01
CA ILE A 49 -6.66 42.11 2.57
C ILE A 49 -8.06 41.69 2.12
N GLU A 50 -8.81 40.97 2.94
CA GLU A 50 -10.11 40.41 2.59
C GLU A 50 -11.25 40.97 3.46
N LYS A 51 -12.46 40.92 2.91
CA LYS A 51 -13.68 41.38 3.58
C LYS A 51 -14.48 40.18 4.07
N ALA A 52 -14.89 40.23 5.33
CA ALA A 52 -15.74 39.21 5.94
C ALA A 52 -17.21 39.38 5.51
N LEU A 53 -18.01 38.32 5.67
CA LEU A 53 -19.47 38.40 5.55
C LEU A 53 -20.06 39.41 6.54
N SER A 54 -21.03 40.18 6.06
CA SER A 54 -21.80 41.13 6.87
C SER A 54 -23.07 40.44 7.41
N PHE A 55 -23.43 40.78 8.65
CA PHE A 55 -24.67 40.36 9.30
C PHE A 55 -25.48 41.55 9.81
N LEU A 56 -25.19 42.76 9.30
CA LEU A 56 -25.73 44.01 9.83
C LEU A 56 -27.20 44.24 9.43
N THR A 57 -27.60 43.75 8.25
CA THR A 57 -28.98 43.85 7.75
C THR A 57 -29.57 42.46 7.52
N ALA A 58 -30.91 42.36 7.48
CA ALA A 58 -31.59 41.10 7.17
C ALA A 58 -31.24 40.57 5.76
N GLU A 59 -31.01 41.47 4.81
CA GLU A 59 -30.56 41.12 3.45
C GLU A 59 -29.13 40.57 3.47
N ASP A 60 -28.22 41.23 4.20
CA ASP A 60 -26.83 40.77 4.34
C ASP A 60 -26.75 39.41 5.03
N ALA A 61 -27.51 39.22 6.12
CA ALA A 61 -27.59 37.94 6.81
C ALA A 61 -28.16 36.82 5.92
N GLY A 62 -29.18 37.12 5.11
CA GLY A 62 -29.71 36.19 4.12
C GLY A 62 -28.66 35.78 3.08
N ASN A 63 -27.93 36.75 2.52
CA ASN A 63 -26.84 36.49 1.59
C ASN A 63 -25.72 35.66 2.25
N ALA A 64 -25.34 35.98 3.48
CA ALA A 64 -24.31 35.26 4.23
C ALA A 64 -24.66 33.79 4.45
N ILE A 65 -25.92 33.48 4.78
CA ILE A 65 -26.40 32.09 4.91
C ILE A 65 -26.21 31.34 3.58
N THR A 66 -26.60 31.95 2.45
CA THR A 66 -26.45 31.28 1.14
C THR A 66 -24.99 31.01 0.75
N VAL A 67 -24.08 31.90 1.15
CA VAL A 67 -22.64 31.73 0.93
C VAL A 67 -22.10 30.61 1.81
N LEU A 68 -22.47 30.59 3.09
CA LEU A 68 -22.07 29.54 4.04
C LEU A 68 -22.60 28.16 3.61
N ASP A 69 -23.84 28.07 3.14
CA ASP A 69 -24.41 26.80 2.64
C ASP A 69 -23.61 26.26 1.44
N LYS A 70 -23.22 27.13 0.51
CA LYS A 70 -22.36 26.75 -0.61
C LYS A 70 -20.98 26.29 -0.15
N ALA A 71 -20.36 27.03 0.77
CA ALA A 71 -19.06 26.66 1.34
C ALA A 71 -19.11 25.30 2.05
N ILE A 72 -20.16 25.06 2.86
CA ILE A 72 -20.39 23.79 3.54
C ILE A 72 -20.59 22.65 2.52
N SER A 73 -21.34 22.90 1.45
CA SER A 73 -21.54 21.92 0.36
C SER A 73 -20.21 21.53 -0.29
N ILE A 74 -19.35 22.50 -0.61
CA ILE A 74 -18.02 22.26 -1.20
C ILE A 74 -17.14 21.43 -0.26
N VAL A 75 -17.06 21.82 1.02
CA VAL A 75 -16.28 21.08 2.03
C VAL A 75 -16.82 19.67 2.20
N SER A 76 -18.14 19.51 2.25
CA SER A 76 -18.79 18.19 2.42
C SER A 76 -18.55 17.30 1.21
N TYR A 77 -18.61 17.85 0.00
CA TYR A 77 -18.26 17.14 -1.22
C TYR A 77 -16.82 16.63 -1.19
N GLN A 78 -15.87 17.48 -0.79
CA GLN A 78 -14.48 17.08 -0.68
C GLN A 78 -14.28 16.01 0.41
N ARG A 79 -14.91 16.15 1.58
CA ARG A 79 -14.88 15.13 2.64
C ARG A 79 -15.45 13.79 2.16
N SER A 80 -16.55 13.81 1.41
CA SER A 80 -17.13 12.62 0.80
C SER A 80 -16.15 11.92 -0.15
N LYS A 81 -15.45 12.69 -1.00
CA LYS A 81 -14.38 12.14 -1.85
C LYS A 81 -13.25 11.53 -1.04
N LEU A 82 -12.79 12.20 0.02
CA LEU A 82 -11.77 11.66 0.91
C LEU A 82 -12.25 10.36 1.60
N GLY A 83 -13.50 10.27 2.03
CA GLY A 83 -14.08 9.04 2.58
C GLY A 83 -14.13 7.90 1.55
N ALA A 84 -14.56 8.19 0.32
CA ALA A 84 -14.50 7.21 -0.77
C ALA A 84 -13.06 6.76 -1.07
N PHE A 85 -12.08 7.66 -0.94
CA PHE A 85 -10.67 7.32 -1.07
C PHE A 85 -10.17 6.44 0.08
N GLN A 86 -10.59 6.71 1.32
CA GLN A 86 -10.28 5.85 2.47
C GLN A 86 -10.81 4.43 2.25
N ASN A 87 -12.06 4.28 1.85
CA ASN A 87 -12.64 2.95 1.58
C ASN A 87 -11.86 2.19 0.48
N ARG A 88 -11.47 2.88 -0.60
CA ARG A 88 -10.67 2.27 -1.66
C ARG A 88 -9.28 1.86 -1.18
N LEU A 89 -8.65 2.67 -0.33
CA LEU A 89 -7.35 2.34 0.25
C LEU A 89 -7.45 1.14 1.18
N GLU A 90 -8.47 1.08 2.02
CA GLU A 90 -8.73 -0.06 2.91
C GLU A 90 -8.91 -1.36 2.12
N HIS A 91 -9.78 -1.36 1.10
CA HIS A 91 -9.92 -2.52 0.21
C HIS A 91 -8.63 -2.90 -0.53
N THR A 92 -7.82 -1.91 -0.90
CA THR A 92 -6.53 -2.17 -1.57
C THR A 92 -5.53 -2.79 -0.59
N ILE A 93 -5.50 -2.33 0.66
CA ILE A 93 -4.67 -2.87 1.74
C ILE A 93 -5.08 -4.31 2.03
N ASP A 94 -6.37 -4.58 2.18
CA ASP A 94 -6.89 -5.93 2.43
C ASP A 94 -6.50 -6.88 1.30
N ASN A 95 -6.73 -6.47 0.04
CA ASN A 95 -6.36 -7.27 -1.13
C ASN A 95 -4.84 -7.50 -1.22
N LEU A 96 -4.02 -6.49 -0.90
CA LEU A 96 -2.57 -6.62 -0.90
C LEU A 96 -2.09 -7.55 0.22
N SER A 97 -2.72 -7.49 1.40
CA SER A 97 -2.43 -8.38 2.53
C SER A 97 -2.70 -9.84 2.15
N THR A 98 -3.88 -10.14 1.59
CA THR A 98 -4.22 -11.49 1.10
C THR A 98 -3.27 -11.94 -0.02
N THR A 99 -2.91 -11.05 -0.93
CA THR A 99 -1.95 -11.36 -2.00
C THR A 99 -0.56 -11.67 -1.42
N SER A 100 -0.11 -10.90 -0.43
CA SER A 100 1.17 -11.10 0.26
C SER A 100 1.21 -12.45 0.99
N GLU A 101 0.12 -12.81 1.68
CA GLU A 101 -0.01 -14.12 2.33
C GLU A 101 0.04 -15.27 1.32
N ASN A 102 -0.70 -15.15 0.22
CA ASN A 102 -0.70 -16.13 -0.87
C ASN A 102 0.67 -16.29 -1.53
N LEU A 103 1.39 -15.18 -1.76
CA LEU A 103 2.74 -15.20 -2.31
C LEU A 103 3.74 -15.83 -1.35
N THR A 104 3.68 -15.49 -0.06
CA THR A 104 4.54 -16.08 0.98
C THR A 104 4.30 -17.59 1.10
N ALA A 105 3.04 -18.02 1.05
CA ALA A 105 2.69 -19.45 1.06
C ALA A 105 3.16 -20.17 -0.20
N ALA A 106 3.06 -19.53 -1.37
CA ALA A 106 3.59 -20.06 -2.62
C ALA A 106 5.12 -20.16 -2.60
N GLU A 107 5.81 -19.14 -2.09
CA GLU A 107 7.25 -19.13 -1.90
C GLU A 107 7.71 -20.23 -0.94
N SER A 108 7.03 -20.40 0.20
CA SER A 108 7.31 -21.50 1.12
C SER A 108 7.18 -22.86 0.45
N ARG A 109 6.11 -23.08 -0.34
CA ARG A 109 5.93 -24.35 -1.07
C ARG A 109 7.03 -24.58 -2.11
N VAL A 110 7.44 -23.55 -2.83
CA VAL A 110 8.53 -23.66 -3.81
C VAL A 110 9.84 -23.98 -3.09
N ARG A 111 10.16 -23.25 -2.01
CA ARG A 111 11.38 -23.48 -1.23
C ARG A 111 11.42 -24.86 -0.58
N ASP A 112 10.28 -25.35 -0.07
CA ASP A 112 10.18 -26.67 0.53
C ASP A 112 10.29 -27.79 -0.53
N ALA A 113 9.74 -27.58 -1.74
CA ALA A 113 9.89 -28.51 -2.86
C ALA A 113 11.34 -28.59 -3.35
N ASP A 114 12.01 -27.44 -3.48
CA ASP A 114 13.43 -27.36 -3.86
C ASP A 114 14.32 -28.01 -2.78
N MET A 115 14.02 -27.76 -1.50
CA MET A 115 14.73 -28.41 -0.39
C MET A 115 14.50 -29.91 -0.37
N ALA A 116 13.28 -30.39 -0.64
CA ALA A 116 13.00 -31.81 -0.72
C ALA A 116 13.78 -32.48 -1.87
N LEU A 117 13.88 -31.82 -3.03
CA LEU A 117 14.68 -32.32 -4.15
C LEU A 117 16.16 -32.44 -3.76
N GLU A 118 16.74 -31.38 -3.20
CA GLU A 118 18.15 -31.37 -2.77
C GLU A 118 18.41 -32.45 -1.71
N MET A 119 17.50 -32.63 -0.74
CA MET A 119 17.60 -33.68 0.27
C MET A 119 17.51 -35.08 -0.34
N THR A 120 16.67 -35.29 -1.36
CA THR A 120 16.60 -36.58 -2.05
C THR A 120 17.87 -36.88 -2.84
N GLU A 121 18.47 -35.88 -3.49
CA GLU A 121 19.76 -36.03 -4.16
C GLU A 121 20.88 -36.28 -3.15
N PHE A 122 20.92 -35.55 -2.04
CA PHE A 122 21.87 -35.77 -0.95
C PHE A 122 21.75 -37.18 -0.37
N THR A 123 20.53 -37.66 -0.10
CA THR A 123 20.30 -39.03 0.38
C THR A 123 20.71 -40.07 -0.66
N LYS A 124 20.36 -39.88 -1.94
CA LYS A 124 20.76 -40.76 -3.04
C LYS A 124 22.28 -40.86 -3.15
N ASN A 125 22.99 -39.72 -3.06
CA ASN A 125 24.44 -39.67 -3.09
C ASN A 125 25.07 -40.36 -1.86
N ASN A 126 24.48 -40.21 -0.66
CA ASN A 126 24.93 -40.92 0.52
C ASN A 126 24.73 -42.44 0.41
N ILE A 127 23.58 -42.89 -0.09
CA ILE A 127 23.31 -44.31 -0.34
C ILE A 127 24.28 -44.85 -1.40
N LEU A 128 24.55 -44.12 -2.47
CA LEU A 128 25.55 -44.49 -3.48
C LEU A 128 26.94 -44.63 -2.86
N ASN A 129 27.37 -43.71 -2.00
CA ASN A 129 28.65 -43.81 -1.31
C ASN A 129 28.71 -45.01 -0.35
N GLN A 130 27.66 -45.26 0.42
CA GLN A 130 27.58 -46.44 1.30
C GLN A 130 27.51 -47.77 0.52
N ALA A 131 26.80 -47.78 -0.61
CA ALA A 131 26.74 -48.93 -1.50
C ALA A 131 28.08 -49.15 -2.21
N ALA A 132 28.78 -48.09 -2.63
CA ALA A 132 30.11 -48.18 -3.23
C ALA A 132 31.14 -48.75 -2.24
N THR A 133 31.11 -48.34 -0.97
CA THR A 133 31.99 -48.91 0.07
C THR A 133 31.65 -50.36 0.40
N ALA A 134 30.36 -50.70 0.52
CA ALA A 134 29.92 -52.08 0.73
C ALA A 134 30.22 -52.99 -0.47
N MET A 135 30.03 -52.50 -1.70
CA MET A 135 30.38 -53.22 -2.94
C MET A 135 31.90 -53.38 -3.09
N LEU A 136 32.70 -52.37 -2.74
CA LEU A 136 34.16 -52.51 -2.68
C LEU A 136 34.58 -53.55 -1.65
N ALA A 137 33.96 -53.59 -0.47
CA ALA A 137 34.23 -54.60 0.53
C ALA A 137 33.86 -56.02 0.04
N GLN A 138 32.68 -56.19 -0.59
CA GLN A 138 32.24 -57.45 -1.17
C GLN A 138 33.14 -57.91 -2.35
N ALA A 139 33.52 -56.98 -3.22
CA ALA A 139 34.43 -57.24 -4.35
C ALA A 139 35.86 -57.57 -3.89
N ASN A 140 36.30 -57.09 -2.72
CA ASN A 140 37.57 -57.48 -2.12
C ASN A 140 37.50 -58.84 -1.40
N GLN A 141 36.33 -59.28 -0.94
CA GLN A 141 36.15 -60.60 -0.31
C GLN A 141 35.96 -61.73 -1.32
N LEU A 142 35.36 -61.45 -2.48
CA LEU A 142 35.16 -62.45 -3.55
C LEU A 142 36.47 -63.17 -3.96
N PRO A 143 37.61 -62.47 -4.20
CA PRO A 143 38.88 -63.09 -4.56
C PRO A 143 39.42 -64.05 -3.49
N GLN A 144 39.22 -63.75 -2.20
CA GLN A 144 39.68 -64.61 -1.10
C GLN A 144 38.90 -65.92 -1.03
N GLY A 145 37.60 -65.91 -1.36
CA GLY A 145 36.79 -67.12 -1.47
C GLY A 145 37.21 -68.02 -2.64
N VAL A 146 37.64 -67.44 -3.77
CA VAL A 146 38.13 -68.22 -4.92
C VAL A 146 39.53 -68.79 -4.67
N LEU A 147 40.40 -68.10 -3.94
CA LEU A 147 41.71 -68.62 -3.54
C LEU A 147 41.61 -69.82 -2.57
N GLN A 148 40.57 -69.89 -1.73
CA GLN A 148 40.28 -71.08 -0.92
C GLN A 148 39.82 -72.29 -1.76
N LEU A 149 39.20 -72.06 -2.92
CA LEU A 149 38.78 -73.12 -3.85
C LEU A 149 39.88 -73.55 -4.83
N LEU A 150 40.93 -72.75 -5.01
CA LEU A 150 42.07 -73.08 -5.87
C LEU A 150 43.30 -73.60 -5.10
N GLY A 151 43.37 -73.37 -3.78
CA GLY A 151 44.49 -73.73 -2.91
C GLY A 151 44.21 -74.88 -1.94
N GLY A 152 43.07 -75.58 -2.10
CA GLY A 152 42.68 -76.76 -1.33
C GLY A 152 42.56 -78.00 -2.21
#